data_AF-A0A930PBQ0-F1
#
_entry.id   AF-A0A930PBQ0-F1
#
_cell.length_a   1.000
_cell.length_b   1.000
_cell.length_c   1.000
_cell.angle_alpha   90.00
_cell.angle_beta   90.00
_cell.angle_gamma   90.00
#
_symmetry.space_group_name_H-M   'P 1'
#
loop_
_entity.id
_entity.type
_entity.pdbx_description
1 polymer ?
#
loop_
_entity_poly.entity_id
_entity_poly.type
_entity_poly.pdbx_seq_one_letter_code
_entity_poly.pdbx_strand_id
1 'polypeptide(L)'
;MSKTESLHYKLCCEGAKWMRKQEWSSYKIVAVELCTVNAENPDVWGTTGFKSMMIEVKTSRGDFLKDKAKKFRTEDDEYRHYALGNKRYYLAPEGIIKPAELPISWGLLEWNGSMINVIKEAEEVVCENMGEVAMLCSIMRREGVRTGIFNYRKNK
;
A
#
# COMPACT_ATOMS: atom_id res chain seq x y z
N MET A 1 24.54 -7.14 -1.18
CA MET A 1 23.60 -7.04 -2.32
C MET A 1 22.75 -5.82 -2.11
N SER A 2 22.54 -5.00 -3.15
CA SER A 2 21.67 -3.82 -3.01
C SER A 2 20.25 -4.31 -2.65
N LYS A 3 19.51 -3.53 -1.84
CA LYS A 3 18.11 -3.87 -1.50
C LYS A 3 17.24 -3.99 -2.76
N THR A 4 17.64 -3.34 -3.85
CA THR A 4 16.91 -3.23 -5.11
C THR A 4 17.05 -4.45 -6.04
N GLU A 5 17.90 -5.42 -5.72
CA GLU A 5 18.01 -6.68 -6.47
C GLU A 5 17.21 -7.83 -5.84
N SER A 6 16.54 -7.56 -4.71
CA SER A 6 15.76 -8.58 -4.01
C SER A 6 14.44 -8.90 -4.71
N LEU A 7 13.93 -10.12 -4.50
CA LEU A 7 12.59 -10.51 -4.93
C LEU A 7 11.52 -9.60 -4.33
N HIS A 8 11.68 -9.21 -3.05
CA HIS A 8 10.76 -8.30 -2.37
C HIS A 8 10.67 -6.98 -3.12
N TYR A 9 11.79 -6.29 -3.37
CA TYR A 9 11.79 -5.03 -4.11
C TYR A 9 11.20 -5.17 -5.52
N LYS A 10 11.52 -6.26 -6.24
CA LYS A 10 10.94 -6.54 -7.55
C LYS A 10 9.40 -6.60 -7.48
N LEU A 11 8.87 -7.31 -6.49
CA LEU A 11 7.43 -7.41 -6.28
C LEU A 11 6.82 -6.07 -5.85
N CYS A 12 7.52 -5.24 -5.07
CA CYS A 12 7.05 -3.88 -4.77
C CYS A 12 6.89 -3.06 -6.06
N CYS A 13 7.86 -3.13 -6.97
CA CYS A 13 7.77 -2.46 -8.27
C CYS A 13 6.64 -3.01 -9.16
N GLU A 14 6.46 -4.34 -9.21
CA GLU A 14 5.35 -4.94 -9.97
C GLU A 14 3.98 -4.59 -9.36
N GLY A 15 3.87 -4.58 -8.02
CA GLY A 15 2.69 -4.14 -7.29
C GLY A 15 2.34 -2.69 -7.61
N ALA A 16 3.33 -1.79 -7.67
CA ALA A 16 3.13 -0.39 -8.07
C ALA A 16 2.61 -0.28 -9.51
N LYS A 17 3.18 -1.03 -10.45
CA LYS A 17 2.71 -1.08 -11.85
C LYS A 17 1.28 -1.62 -11.95
N TRP A 18 0.96 -2.67 -11.20
CA TRP A 18 -0.38 -3.24 -11.14
C TRP A 18 -1.39 -2.23 -10.56
N MET A 19 -1.03 -1.53 -9.47
CA MET A 19 -1.88 -0.51 -8.84
C MET A 19 -2.23 0.62 -9.82
N ARG A 20 -1.26 1.06 -10.64
CA ARG A 20 -1.47 2.08 -11.70
C ARG A 20 -2.47 1.66 -12.77
N LYS A 21 -2.64 0.36 -12.99
CA LYS A 21 -3.52 -0.21 -14.03
C LYS A 21 -4.93 -0.53 -13.53
N GLN A 22 -5.20 -0.35 -12.24
CA GLN A 22 -6.55 -0.54 -11.69
C GLN A 22 -7.53 0.46 -12.29
N GLU A 23 -8.83 0.16 -12.19
CA GLU A 23 -9.90 0.85 -12.92
C GLU A 23 -9.71 2.37 -13.00
N TRP A 24 -9.95 2.90 -14.21
CA TRP A 24 -9.79 4.30 -14.58
C TRP A 24 -8.36 4.85 -14.43
N SER A 25 -7.35 3.97 -14.28
CA SER A 25 -5.97 4.34 -13.94
C SER A 25 -5.92 5.33 -12.77
N SER A 26 -6.76 5.08 -11.76
CA SER A 26 -7.16 6.09 -10.79
C SER A 26 -6.04 6.48 -9.81
N TYR A 27 -5.13 5.56 -9.49
CA TYR A 27 -4.03 5.80 -8.55
C TYR A 27 -2.88 6.58 -9.20
N LYS A 28 -2.96 7.92 -9.22
CA LYS A 28 -1.96 8.77 -9.91
C LYS A 28 -0.65 8.92 -9.15
N ILE A 29 -0.71 8.87 -7.83
CA ILE A 29 0.48 8.94 -6.96
C ILE A 29 0.66 7.56 -6.35
N VAL A 30 1.80 6.92 -6.63
CA VAL A 30 2.16 5.61 -6.10
C VAL A 30 3.60 5.68 -5.61
N ALA A 31 3.82 5.21 -4.39
CA ALA A 31 5.11 5.16 -3.72
C ALA A 31 5.48 3.70 -3.42
N VAL A 32 6.78 3.40 -3.51
CA VAL A 32 7.37 2.11 -3.19
C VAL A 32 8.29 2.30 -2.00
N GLU A 33 8.13 1.48 -0.96
CA GLU A 33 8.94 1.45 0.26
C GLU A 33 9.14 2.83 0.92
N LEU A 34 8.08 3.66 0.92
CA LEU A 34 8.14 4.99 1.50
C LEU A 34 8.04 4.90 3.03
N CYS A 35 9.19 5.00 3.69
CA CYS A 35 9.24 5.13 5.14
C CYS A 35 8.91 6.57 5.58
N THR A 36 8.01 6.69 6.53
CA THR A 36 7.54 7.92 7.14
C THR A 36 7.50 7.78 8.67
N VAL A 37 7.01 8.81 9.36
CA VAL A 37 6.81 8.80 10.81
C VAL A 37 5.64 7.92 11.26
N ASN A 38 4.91 7.31 10.32
CA ASN A 38 3.75 6.48 10.59
C ASN A 38 4.13 5.20 11.34
N ALA A 39 3.20 4.71 12.16
CA ALA A 39 3.28 3.38 12.77
C ALA A 39 3.27 2.27 11.70
N GLU A 40 2.54 2.47 10.61
CA GLU A 40 2.50 1.60 9.45
C GLU A 40 3.20 2.24 8.25
N ASN A 41 4.12 1.51 7.63
CA ASN A 41 4.76 1.91 6.38
C ASN A 41 4.65 0.75 5.39
N PRO A 42 3.74 0.83 4.40
CA PRO A 42 3.48 -0.26 3.48
C PRO A 42 4.59 -0.36 2.43
N ASP A 43 4.74 -1.56 1.87
CA ASP A 43 5.70 -1.82 0.79
C ASP A 43 5.33 -1.07 -0.50
N VAL A 44 4.04 -0.97 -0.80
CA VAL A 44 3.51 -0.12 -1.88
C VAL A 44 2.28 0.60 -1.38
N TRP A 45 2.18 1.88 -1.70
CA TRP A 45 1.01 2.70 -1.39
C TRP A 45 0.67 3.61 -2.55
N GLY A 46 -0.61 3.88 -2.76
CA GLY A 46 -1.02 4.89 -3.71
C GLY A 46 -2.38 5.48 -3.42
N THR A 47 -2.66 6.61 -4.07
CA THR A 47 -3.94 7.32 -3.92
C THR A 47 -4.49 7.83 -5.24
N THR A 48 -5.82 7.88 -5.31
CA THR A 48 -6.58 8.57 -6.36
C THR A 48 -6.78 10.06 -6.05
N GLY A 49 -6.36 10.52 -4.88
CA GLY A 49 -6.73 11.82 -4.29
C GLY A 49 -8.01 11.77 -3.46
N PHE A 50 -8.78 10.68 -3.55
CA PHE A 50 -9.99 10.45 -2.74
C PHE A 50 -9.95 9.12 -1.98
N LYS A 51 -9.45 8.06 -2.62
CA LYS A 51 -9.25 6.74 -2.01
C LYS A 51 -7.79 6.34 -2.09
N SER A 52 -7.39 5.43 -1.23
CA SER A 52 -6.04 4.89 -1.15
C SER A 52 -6.02 3.37 -1.20
N MET A 53 -4.87 2.83 -1.61
CA MET A 53 -4.60 1.41 -1.61
C MET A 53 -3.21 1.17 -1.07
N MET A 54 -3.07 0.10 -0.29
CA MET A 54 -1.77 -0.43 0.11
C MET A 54 -1.59 -1.87 -0.35
N ILE A 55 -0.35 -2.23 -0.64
CA ILE A 55 0.09 -3.59 -0.91
C ILE A 55 1.25 -3.92 0.02
N GLU A 56 1.16 -5.07 0.66
CA GLU A 56 2.18 -5.66 1.51
C GLU A 56 2.79 -6.86 0.80
N VAL A 57 4.07 -6.77 0.47
CA VAL A 57 4.78 -7.83 -0.23
C VAL A 57 5.28 -8.84 0.78
N LYS A 58 5.04 -10.13 0.50
CA LYS A 58 5.56 -11.24 1.31
C LYS A 58 6.31 -12.22 0.42
N THR A 59 7.55 -12.51 0.80
CA THR A 59 8.43 -13.43 0.03
C THR A 59 8.55 -14.81 0.64
N SER A 60 7.98 -15.02 1.82
CA SER A 60 7.97 -16.33 2.50
C SER A 60 6.74 -16.49 3.40
N ARG A 61 6.44 -17.74 3.78
CA ARG A 61 5.41 -18.05 4.78
C ARG A 61 5.64 -17.35 6.11
N GLY A 62 6.89 -17.35 6.61
CA GLY A 62 7.23 -16.74 7.89
C GLY A 62 7.05 -15.22 7.87
N ASP A 63 7.33 -14.57 6.74
CA ASP A 63 7.11 -13.14 6.52
C ASP A 63 5.61 -12.79 6.61
N PHE A 64 4.77 -13.54 5.90
CA PHE A 64 3.31 -13.40 5.98
C PHE A 64 2.78 -13.58 7.41
N LEU A 65 3.18 -14.63 8.12
CA LEU A 65 2.67 -14.91 9.46
C LEU A 65 3.05 -13.83 10.48
N LYS A 66 4.27 -13.27 10.37
CA LYS A 66 4.71 -12.14 11.22
C LYS A 66 3.89 -10.88 10.94
N ASP A 67 3.65 -10.59 9.66
CA ASP A 67 2.89 -9.41 9.27
C ASP A 67 1.41 -9.51 9.70
N LYS A 68 0.79 -10.66 9.47
CA LYS A 68 -0.59 -10.96 9.89
C LYS A 68 -0.81 -10.78 11.40
N ALA A 69 0.22 -11.00 12.22
CA ALA A 69 0.15 -10.85 13.67
C ALA A 69 0.22 -9.39 14.15
N LYS A 70 0.45 -8.41 13.26
CA LYS A 70 0.47 -6.99 13.64
C LYS A 70 -0.92 -6.52 14.07
N LYS A 71 -0.98 -5.71 15.13
CA LYS A 71 -2.26 -5.28 15.76
C LYS A 71 -3.21 -4.57 14.79
N PHE A 72 -2.67 -3.72 13.91
CA PHE A 72 -3.42 -2.99 12.88
C PHE A 72 -3.84 -3.85 11.67
N ARG A 73 -3.68 -5.17 11.73
CA ARG A 73 -4.30 -6.14 10.80
C ARG A 73 -5.65 -6.66 11.30
N THR A 74 -6.09 -6.24 12.49
CA THR A 74 -7.37 -6.62 13.08
C THR A 74 -8.45 -5.58 12.78
N GLU A 75 -9.72 -5.92 13.04
CA GLU A 75 -10.85 -4.97 12.96
C GLU A 75 -11.07 -4.20 14.28
N ASP A 76 -10.10 -4.25 15.19
CA ASP A 76 -10.18 -3.55 16.46
C ASP A 76 -10.11 -2.04 16.22
N ASP A 77 -11.16 -1.34 16.65
CA ASP A 77 -11.31 0.10 16.49
C ASP A 77 -10.17 0.87 17.17
N GLU A 78 -9.53 0.33 18.22
CA GLU A 78 -8.37 0.95 18.88
C GLU A 78 -7.17 1.10 17.93
N TYR A 79 -7.03 0.24 16.92
CA TYR A 79 -5.87 0.27 16.01
C TYR A 79 -6.23 0.80 14.62
N ARG A 80 -7.51 1.14 14.39
CA ARG A 80 -8.04 1.54 13.08
C ARG A 80 -7.43 2.85 12.58
N HIS A 81 -7.13 3.79 13.48
CA HIS A 81 -6.52 5.08 13.13
C HIS A 81 -5.06 4.96 12.66
N TYR A 82 -4.39 3.84 12.94
CA TYR A 82 -3.04 3.57 12.45
C TYR A 82 -3.03 2.86 11.09
N ALA A 83 -4.16 2.25 10.69
CA ALA A 83 -4.25 1.45 9.49
C ALA A 83 -4.37 2.33 8.23
N LEU A 84 -3.63 1.98 7.18
CA LEU A 84 -3.63 2.69 5.90
C LEU A 84 -4.46 1.96 4.84
N GLY A 85 -4.77 2.66 3.75
CA GLY A 85 -5.44 2.09 2.58
C GLY A 85 -6.92 1.79 2.79
N ASN A 86 -7.77 2.34 1.93
CA ASN A 86 -9.17 1.90 1.80
C ASN A 86 -9.25 0.48 1.21
N LYS A 87 -8.30 0.10 0.36
CA LYS A 87 -8.10 -1.28 -0.09
C LYS A 87 -6.73 -1.79 0.34
N ARG A 88 -6.68 -3.05 0.78
CA ARG A 88 -5.47 -3.66 1.33
C ARG A 88 -5.25 -5.02 0.69
N TYR A 89 -4.07 -5.21 0.13
CA TYR A 89 -3.69 -6.47 -0.51
C TYR A 89 -2.39 -7.00 0.08
N TYR A 90 -2.29 -8.32 0.19
CA TYR A 90 -0.99 -8.96 0.16
C TYR A 90 -0.60 -9.25 -1.29
N LEU A 91 0.69 -9.14 -1.60
CA LEU A 91 1.30 -9.61 -2.84
C LEU A 91 2.41 -10.61 -2.51
N ALA A 92 2.31 -11.83 -3.02
CA ALA A 92 3.33 -12.84 -2.79
C ALA A 92 3.56 -13.68 -4.06
N PRO A 93 4.70 -14.40 -4.17
CA PRO A 93 4.80 -15.52 -5.09
C PRO A 93 3.65 -16.51 -4.89
N GLU A 94 3.24 -17.15 -5.99
CA GLU A 94 2.15 -18.13 -6.01
C GLU A 94 2.31 -19.23 -4.94
N GLY A 95 1.21 -19.53 -4.24
CA GLY A 95 1.14 -20.62 -3.27
C GLY A 95 1.70 -20.29 -1.88
N ILE A 96 2.23 -19.08 -1.64
CA ILE A 96 2.71 -18.69 -0.31
C ILE A 96 1.55 -18.37 0.64
N ILE A 97 0.47 -17.74 0.19
CA ILE A 97 -0.62 -17.32 1.07
C ILE A 97 -1.91 -17.99 0.60
N LYS A 98 -2.64 -18.66 1.50
CA LYS A 98 -3.95 -19.19 1.16
C LYS A 98 -5.02 -18.11 1.39
N PRO A 99 -6.02 -17.94 0.50
CA PRO A 99 -7.07 -16.93 0.68
C PRO A 99 -7.82 -17.02 2.01
N ALA A 100 -8.00 -18.24 2.54
CA ALA A 100 -8.66 -18.48 3.83
C ALA A 100 -7.85 -17.98 5.04
N GLU A 101 -6.57 -17.63 4.86
CA GLU A 101 -5.70 -17.13 5.93
C GLU A 101 -5.65 -15.61 6.00
N LEU A 102 -6.28 -14.91 5.05
CA LEU A 102 -6.23 -13.46 4.97
C LEU A 102 -6.99 -12.83 6.15
N PRO A 103 -6.51 -11.69 6.68
CA PRO A 103 -7.34 -10.87 7.56
C PRO A 103 -8.64 -10.44 6.85
N ILE A 104 -9.64 -10.05 7.64
CA ILE A 104 -10.96 -9.65 7.12
C ILE A 104 -10.80 -8.48 6.16
N SER A 105 -11.57 -8.49 5.06
CA SER A 105 -11.54 -7.49 3.98
C SER A 105 -10.24 -7.37 3.16
N TRP A 106 -9.16 -8.09 3.51
CA TRP A 106 -7.93 -8.11 2.71
C TRP A 106 -8.09 -8.94 1.43
N GLY A 107 -7.48 -8.42 0.36
CA GLY A 107 -7.30 -9.12 -0.90
C GLY A 107 -5.94 -9.84 -0.99
N LEU A 108 -5.83 -10.70 -2.00
CA LEU A 108 -4.60 -11.44 -2.30
C LEU A 108 -4.27 -11.36 -3.79
N LEU A 109 -3.05 -10.93 -4.03
CA LEU A 109 -2.38 -10.90 -5.33
C LEU A 109 -1.27 -11.94 -5.33
N GLU A 110 -1.19 -12.72 -6.41
CA GLU A 110 -0.12 -13.70 -6.60
C GLU A 110 0.72 -13.37 -7.82
N TRP A 111 2.04 -13.46 -7.67
CA TRP A 111 2.99 -13.33 -8.76
C TRP A 111 3.46 -14.72 -9.23
N ASN A 112 3.22 -15.02 -10.50
CA ASN A 112 3.56 -16.32 -11.11
C ASN A 112 4.95 -16.34 -11.79
N GLY A 113 5.81 -15.36 -11.51
CA GLY A 113 7.10 -15.19 -12.17
C GLY A 113 7.08 -14.18 -13.33
N SER A 114 5.91 -13.83 -13.86
CA SER A 114 5.77 -12.87 -14.97
C SER A 114 4.72 -11.80 -14.72
N MET A 115 3.55 -12.16 -14.19
CA MET A 115 2.43 -11.26 -13.99
C MET A 115 1.81 -11.44 -12.61
N ILE A 116 0.98 -10.47 -12.23
CA ILE A 116 0.19 -10.50 -11.00
C ILE A 116 -1.23 -10.94 -11.34
N ASN A 117 -1.71 -11.98 -10.66
CA ASN A 117 -3.07 -12.46 -10.71
C ASN A 117 -3.80 -12.08 -9.43
N VAL A 118 -5.08 -11.71 -9.55
CA VAL A 118 -5.94 -11.48 -8.38
C VAL A 118 -6.57 -12.80 -7.98
N ILE A 119 -6.26 -13.27 -6.78
CA ILE A 119 -6.82 -14.51 -6.22
C ILE A 119 -8.03 -14.22 -5.35
N LYS A 120 -7.99 -13.09 -4.63
CA LYS A 120 -9.12 -12.57 -3.86
C LYS A 120 -9.13 -11.06 -3.94
N GLU A 121 -10.26 -10.49 -4.30
CA GLU A 121 -10.44 -9.03 -4.26
C GLU A 121 -10.48 -8.51 -2.83
N ALA A 122 -9.91 -7.33 -2.62
CA ALA A 122 -10.04 -6.62 -1.35
C ALA A 122 -11.39 -5.92 -1.29
N GLU A 123 -12.01 -5.96 -0.12
CA GLU A 123 -13.16 -5.13 0.20
C GLU A 123 -12.69 -3.73 0.56
N GLU A 124 -13.56 -2.75 0.36
CA GLU A 124 -13.27 -1.38 0.73
C GLU A 124 -13.62 -1.14 2.19
N VAL A 125 -12.68 -0.54 2.93
CA VAL A 125 -12.85 -0.19 4.34
C VAL A 125 -12.66 1.30 4.57
N VAL A 126 -13.30 1.80 5.63
CA VAL A 126 -13.07 3.17 6.10
C VAL A 126 -11.66 3.27 6.69
N CYS A 127 -10.93 4.30 6.25
CA CYS A 127 -9.60 4.67 6.73
C CYS A 127 -9.64 6.12 7.21
N GLU A 128 -9.03 6.42 8.36
CA GLU A 128 -9.00 7.77 8.93
C GLU A 128 -7.90 8.66 8.31
N ASN A 129 -7.09 8.10 7.42
CA ASN A 129 -6.14 8.79 6.53
C ASN A 129 -5.02 9.61 7.20
N MET A 130 -4.91 9.66 8.55
CA MET A 130 -3.89 10.47 9.22
C MET A 130 -2.47 10.13 8.77
N GLY A 131 -2.14 8.84 8.68
CA GLY A 131 -0.84 8.41 8.17
C GLY A 131 -0.66 8.70 6.67
N GLU A 132 -1.73 8.67 5.89
CA GLU A 132 -1.67 8.94 4.45
C GLU A 132 -1.37 10.40 4.13
N VAL A 133 -1.87 11.33 4.97
CA VAL A 133 -1.47 12.74 4.90
C VAL A 133 0.03 12.88 5.15
N ALA A 134 0.58 12.17 6.13
CA ALA A 134 2.03 12.19 6.38
C ALA A 134 2.84 11.63 5.19
N MET A 135 2.33 10.60 4.51
CA MET A 135 2.91 10.06 3.27
C MET A 135 2.89 11.08 2.14
N LEU A 136 1.75 11.72 1.88
CA LEU A 136 1.63 12.77 0.87
C LEU A 136 2.58 13.92 1.16
N CYS A 137 2.64 14.41 2.40
CA CYS A 137 3.58 15.46 2.78
C CYS A 137 5.05 15.01 2.59
N SER A 138 5.36 13.74 2.83
CA SER A 138 6.70 13.17 2.57
C SER A 138 7.05 13.21 1.08
N ILE A 139 6.13 12.77 0.22
CA ILE A 139 6.28 12.83 -1.24
C ILE A 139 6.46 14.28 -1.69
N MET A 140 5.57 15.19 -1.25
CA MET A 140 5.64 16.62 -1.60
C MET A 140 7.01 17.23 -1.28
N ARG A 141 7.60 16.91 -0.12
CA ARG A 141 8.95 17.37 0.25
C ARG A 141 10.04 16.80 -0.67
N ARG A 142 9.95 15.51 -1.02
CA ARG A 142 10.92 14.82 -1.89
C ARG A 142 10.87 15.30 -3.34
N GLU A 143 9.67 15.63 -3.81
CA GLU A 143 9.42 16.16 -5.16
C GLU A 143 9.53 17.70 -5.24
N GLY A 144 10.02 18.35 -4.18
CA GLY A 144 10.33 19.79 -4.21
C GLY A 144 9.13 20.74 -4.21
N VAL A 145 7.97 20.30 -3.73
CA VAL A 145 6.81 21.20 -3.57
C VAL A 145 7.16 22.29 -2.56
N ARG A 146 7.04 23.55 -2.99
CA ARG A 146 7.39 24.72 -2.17
C ARG A 146 6.58 24.75 -0.87
N THR A 147 7.21 25.23 0.21
CA THR A 147 6.48 25.58 1.43
C THR A 147 5.85 26.97 1.30
N GLY A 148 4.70 27.18 1.95
CA GLY A 148 4.02 28.47 2.00
C GLY A 148 2.53 28.38 1.67
N ILE A 149 1.90 29.54 1.56
CA ILE A 149 0.46 29.63 1.31
C ILE A 149 0.20 29.46 -0.19
N PHE A 150 -0.63 28.47 -0.53
CA PHE A 150 -1.13 28.24 -1.89
C PHE A 150 -2.48 28.95 -2.07
N ASN A 151 -2.44 30.27 -2.23
CA ASN A 151 -3.66 31.07 -2.48
C ASN A 151 -3.90 31.21 -3.99
N TYR A 152 -4.75 30.34 -4.56
CA TYR A 152 -5.10 30.34 -5.98
C TYR A 152 -6.15 31.39 -6.38
N ARG A 153 -6.64 32.20 -5.43
CA ARG A 153 -7.56 33.31 -5.69
C ARG A 153 -6.87 34.67 -5.78
N LYS A 154 -5.63 34.80 -5.29
CA LYS A 154 -4.88 36.07 -5.26
C LYS A 154 -4.39 36.58 -6.62
N ASN A 155 -4.44 35.74 -7.66
CA ASN A 155 -4.01 36.06 -9.02
C ASN A 155 -5.19 36.08 -10.02
N LYS A 156 -6.42 36.30 -9.54
CA LYS A 156 -7.58 36.63 -10.37
C LYS A 156 -8.04 38.04 -10.04
#